data_AF-A0A6G5R6N4-F1
#
_entry.id   AF-A0A6G5R6N4-F1
#
_cell.length_a   1.000
_cell.length_b   1.000
_cell.length_c   1.000
_cell.angle_alpha   90.00
_cell.angle_beta   90.00
_cell.angle_gamma   90.00
#
_symmetry.space_group_name_H-M   'P 1'
#
loop_
_entity.id
_entity.type
_entity.pdbx_description
1 polymer ?
#
loop_
_entity_poly.entity_id
_entity_poly.type
_entity_poly.pdbx_seq_one_letter_code
_entity_poly.pdbx_strand_id
1 'polypeptide(L)'
;MELFSEYFENLLELHPDYFDNGLIKGAYLIGAYSKSIINNSLYSEVSGGNKTFEKWLSNQKIIEVNLKKIFNKANEFERKLRLGNFKDSNLSQLVTTHFNYDKNTKISQQEISYAFIRGFNDYAKFKREAKEIKKGE
;
A
#
# COMPACT_ATOMS: atom_id res chain seq x y z
N MET A 1 11.64 -14.79 -5.04
CA MET A 1 10.87 -13.64 -5.57
C MET A 1 10.67 -12.70 -4.41
N GLU A 2 11.27 -11.52 -4.43
CA GLU A 2 11.25 -10.60 -3.28
C GLU A 2 9.81 -10.25 -2.87
N LEU A 3 9.63 -10.11 -1.55
CA LEU A 3 8.41 -9.61 -0.94
C LEU A 3 8.51 -8.10 -0.76
N PHE A 4 7.37 -7.40 -0.77
CA PHE A 4 7.39 -5.97 -0.49
C PHE A 4 7.82 -5.68 0.95
N SER A 5 7.66 -6.63 1.89
CA SER A 5 8.22 -6.55 3.24
C SER A 5 9.74 -6.37 3.25
N GLU A 6 10.46 -7.14 2.43
CA GLU A 6 11.93 -7.07 2.36
C GLU A 6 12.37 -5.71 1.79
N TYR A 7 11.66 -5.24 0.75
CA TYR A 7 11.86 -3.89 0.21
C TYR A 7 11.62 -2.80 1.27
N PHE A 8 10.57 -2.97 2.07
CA PHE A 8 10.22 -2.02 3.13
C PHE A 8 11.25 -2.02 4.28
N GLU A 9 11.75 -3.19 4.68
CA GLU A 9 12.81 -3.31 5.70
C GLU A 9 14.08 -2.54 5.28
N ASN A 10 14.53 -2.72 4.04
CA ASN A 10 15.66 -1.96 3.51
C ASN A 10 15.40 -0.44 3.51
N LEU A 11 14.16 -0.01 3.25
CA LEU A 11 13.79 1.40 3.33
C LEU A 11 13.80 1.95 4.75
N LEU A 12 13.44 1.14 5.76
CA LEU A 12 13.53 1.52 7.17
C LEU A 12 14.99 1.76 7.57
N GLU A 13 15.93 0.95 7.05
CA GLU A 13 17.37 1.13 7.30
C GLU A 13 17.94 2.36 6.60
N LEU A 14 17.51 2.63 5.36
CA LEU A 14 18.00 3.77 4.56
C LEU A 14 17.43 5.12 5.00
N HIS A 15 16.21 5.12 5.55
CA HIS A 15 15.50 6.34 5.93
C HIS A 15 14.85 6.23 7.32
N PRO A 16 15.64 5.96 8.37
CA PRO A 16 15.13 5.69 9.71
C PRO A 16 14.32 6.87 10.25
N ASP A 17 14.79 8.11 10.07
CA ASP A 17 14.13 9.31 10.59
C ASP A 17 12.76 9.56 9.94
N TYR A 18 12.66 9.33 8.61
CA TYR A 18 11.41 9.51 7.89
C TYR A 18 10.35 8.50 8.34
N PHE A 19 10.79 7.27 8.58
CA PHE A 19 9.98 6.20 9.13
C PHE A 19 10.20 6.06 10.63
N ASP A 20 10.37 7.12 11.40
CA ASP A 20 10.24 6.99 12.86
C ASP A 20 8.75 6.97 13.23
N ASN A 21 7.96 7.76 12.50
CA ASN A 21 6.56 7.98 12.80
C ASN A 21 5.61 6.87 12.28
N GLY A 22 4.81 6.28 13.18
CA GLY A 22 3.83 5.25 12.84
C GLY A 22 2.72 5.69 11.88
N LEU A 23 2.32 6.97 11.90
CA LEU A 23 1.32 7.52 10.98
C LEU A 23 1.89 7.63 9.56
N ILE A 24 3.16 8.06 9.43
CA ILE A 24 3.88 8.09 8.14
C ILE A 24 4.07 6.67 7.60
N LYS A 25 4.57 5.73 8.43
CA LYS A 25 4.69 4.31 8.04
C LYS A 25 3.36 3.75 7.55
N GLY A 26 2.29 3.97 8.33
CA GLY A 26 0.96 3.49 7.98
C GLY A 26 0.44 4.09 6.68
N ALA A 27 0.54 5.41 6.51
CA ALA A 27 0.13 6.07 5.27
C ALA A 27 0.87 5.50 4.06
N TYR A 28 2.20 5.33 4.18
CA TYR A 28 3.04 4.71 3.16
C TYR A 28 2.56 3.30 2.80
N LEU A 29 2.42 2.42 3.78
CA LEU A 29 2.02 1.03 3.58
C LEU A 29 0.59 0.91 3.02
N ILE A 30 -0.33 1.77 3.44
CA ILE A 30 -1.69 1.82 2.89
C ILE A 30 -1.66 2.26 1.41
N GLY A 31 -0.77 3.18 1.04
CA GLY A 31 -0.53 3.56 -0.34
C GLY A 31 -0.03 2.38 -1.19
N ALA A 32 0.99 1.67 -0.71
CA ALA A 32 1.52 0.48 -1.37
C ALA A 32 0.46 -0.62 -1.54
N TYR A 33 -0.27 -0.92 -0.47
CA TYR A 33 -1.36 -1.90 -0.49
C TYR A 33 -2.48 -1.51 -1.46
N SER A 34 -2.87 -0.23 -1.46
CA SER A 34 -3.87 0.30 -2.43
C SER A 34 -3.41 0.07 -3.87
N LYS A 35 -2.13 0.31 -4.18
CA LYS A 35 -1.59 0.03 -5.52
C LYS A 35 -1.63 -1.46 -5.84
N SER A 36 -1.33 -2.33 -4.87
CA SER A 36 -1.41 -3.79 -5.02
C SER A 36 -2.82 -4.22 -5.44
N ILE A 37 -3.84 -3.75 -4.72
CA ILE A 37 -5.24 -4.07 -5.02
C ILE A 37 -5.63 -3.61 -6.42
N ILE A 38 -5.30 -2.38 -6.83
CA ILE A 38 -5.58 -1.88 -8.18
C ILE A 38 -4.91 -2.77 -9.24
N ASN A 39 -3.63 -3.06 -9.05
CA ASN A 39 -2.85 -3.83 -10.00
C ASN A 39 -3.33 -5.28 -10.14
N ASN A 40 -3.82 -5.90 -9.06
CA ASN A 40 -4.27 -7.30 -9.05
C ASN A 40 -5.74 -7.42 -9.47
N SER A 41 -6.57 -6.39 -9.20
CA SER A 41 -7.95 -6.30 -9.69
C SER A 41 -8.05 -6.40 -11.21
N LEU A 42 -7.03 -5.94 -11.95
CA LEU A 42 -6.95 -6.09 -13.40
C LEU A 42 -6.95 -7.55 -13.87
N TYR A 43 -6.41 -8.46 -13.07
CA TYR A 43 -6.24 -9.88 -13.40
C TYR A 43 -7.11 -10.80 -12.54
N SER A 44 -8.08 -10.25 -11.81
CA SER A 44 -8.99 -11.05 -10.99
C SER A 44 -9.75 -12.06 -11.84
N GLU A 45 -9.80 -13.31 -11.38
CA GLU A 45 -10.63 -14.36 -11.99
C GLU A 45 -12.14 -14.08 -11.81
N VAL A 46 -12.51 -13.34 -10.76
CA VAL A 46 -13.90 -12.99 -10.44
C VAL A 46 -14.39 -11.86 -11.34
N SER A 47 -13.56 -10.83 -11.55
CA SER A 47 -13.91 -9.65 -12.35
C SER A 47 -12.65 -8.98 -12.87
N GLY A 48 -12.07 -9.54 -13.93
CA GLY A 48 -10.91 -8.96 -14.61
C GLY A 48 -11.21 -7.55 -15.13
N GLY A 49 -10.22 -6.67 -15.04
CA GLY A 49 -10.36 -5.25 -15.44
C GLY A 49 -11.19 -4.38 -14.49
N ASN A 50 -11.48 -4.83 -13.26
CA ASN A 50 -12.24 -4.06 -12.29
C ASN A 50 -11.49 -2.79 -11.84
N LYS A 51 -12.05 -1.62 -12.14
CA LYS A 51 -11.49 -0.29 -11.75
C LYS A 51 -12.29 0.40 -10.64
N THR A 52 -13.20 -0.31 -9.97
CA THR A 52 -14.13 0.31 -9.01
C THR A 52 -13.38 0.86 -7.80
N PHE A 53 -12.41 0.11 -7.27
CA PHE A 53 -11.57 0.59 -6.17
C PHE A 53 -10.74 1.81 -6.57
N GLU A 54 -10.11 1.80 -7.75
CA GLU A 54 -9.33 2.92 -8.29
C GLU A 54 -10.18 4.19 -8.39
N LYS A 55 -11.37 4.10 -9.00
CA LYS A 55 -12.33 5.22 -9.11
C LYS A 55 -12.83 5.70 -7.75
N TRP A 56 -13.03 4.80 -6.79
CA TRP A 56 -13.44 5.18 -5.44
C TRP A 56 -12.31 5.92 -4.72
N LEU A 57 -11.08 5.43 -4.84
CA LEU A 57 -9.89 5.99 -4.21
C LEU A 57 -9.57 7.39 -4.74
N SER A 58 -9.71 7.63 -6.05
CA SER A 58 -9.46 8.95 -6.65
C SER A 58 -10.38 10.06 -6.12
N ASN A 59 -11.49 9.68 -5.49
CA ASN A 59 -12.43 10.61 -4.85
C ASN A 59 -12.19 10.78 -3.33
N GLN A 60 -11.19 10.11 -2.75
CA GLN A 60 -10.88 10.24 -1.33
C GLN A 60 -9.79 11.28 -1.08
N LYS A 61 -9.94 12.05 0.01
CA LYS A 61 -8.84 12.86 0.54
C LYS A 61 -7.88 11.96 1.32
N ILE A 62 -6.58 12.07 1.04
CA ILE A 62 -5.52 11.29 1.71
C ILE A 62 -5.07 12.02 2.98
N ILE A 63 -5.89 11.88 4.02
CA ILE A 63 -5.70 12.50 5.33
C ILE A 63 -5.88 11.43 6.41
N GLU A 64 -5.33 11.68 7.61
CA GLU A 64 -5.32 10.73 8.74
C GLU A 64 -6.67 10.02 8.95
N VAL A 65 -7.75 10.80 9.10
CA VAL A 65 -9.11 10.29 9.36
C VAL A 65 -9.63 9.34 8.28
N ASN A 66 -9.12 9.45 7.05
CA ASN A 66 -9.53 8.62 5.92
C ASN A 66 -8.62 7.41 5.69
N LEU A 67 -7.41 7.36 6.26
CA LEU A 67 -6.47 6.26 6.03
C LEU A 67 -7.07 4.90 6.40
N LYS A 68 -7.70 4.80 7.59
CA LYS A 68 -8.37 3.58 8.03
C LYS A 68 -9.53 3.18 7.10
N LYS A 69 -10.28 4.17 6.60
CA LYS A 69 -11.38 3.95 5.64
C LYS A 69 -10.84 3.40 4.31
N ILE A 70 -9.72 3.94 3.82
CA ILE A 70 -9.06 3.48 2.60
C ILE A 70 -8.56 2.04 2.77
N PHE A 71 -7.87 1.75 3.87
CA PHE A 71 -7.39 0.39 4.18
C PHE A 71 -8.52 -0.63 4.24
N ASN A 72 -9.61 -0.30 4.94
CA ASN A 72 -10.76 -1.20 5.04
C ASN A 72 -11.41 -1.44 3.67
N LYS A 73 -11.50 -0.41 2.83
CA LYS A 73 -12.04 -0.54 1.47
C LYS A 73 -11.15 -1.40 0.58
N ALA A 74 -9.83 -1.25 0.69
CA ALA A 74 -8.87 -2.09 -0.02
C ALA A 74 -9.03 -3.58 0.37
N ASN A 75 -9.11 -3.89 1.67
CA ASN A 75 -9.37 -5.24 2.18
C ASN A 75 -10.71 -5.82 1.70
N GLU A 76 -11.76 -4.99 1.63
CA GLU A 76 -13.06 -5.41 1.09
C GLU A 76 -12.91 -5.88 -0.37
N PHE A 77 -12.17 -5.14 -1.19
CA PHE A 77 -11.93 -5.49 -2.59
C PHE A 77 -11.02 -6.71 -2.76
N GLU A 78 -9.98 -6.84 -1.93
CA GLU A 78 -9.13 -8.04 -1.91
C GLU A 78 -9.96 -9.31 -1.76
N ARG A 79 -10.85 -9.32 -0.75
CA ARG A 79 -11.75 -10.44 -0.47
C ARG A 79 -12.78 -10.65 -1.58
N LYS A 80 -13.44 -9.58 -2.03
CA LYS A 80 -14.51 -9.66 -3.06
C LYS A 80 -13.99 -10.21 -4.38
N LEU A 81 -12.79 -9.80 -4.77
CA LEU A 81 -12.18 -10.17 -6.05
C LEU A 81 -11.27 -11.40 -5.95
N ARG A 82 -11.21 -12.04 -4.77
CA ARG A 82 -10.35 -13.20 -4.47
C ARG A 82 -8.89 -12.97 -4.91
N LEU A 83 -8.37 -11.78 -4.62
CA LEU A 83 -7.02 -11.38 -5.02
C LEU A 83 -5.92 -12.03 -4.17
N GLY A 84 -6.31 -12.70 -3.06
CA GLY A 84 -5.50 -13.23 -1.96
C GLY A 84 -4.40 -14.22 -2.34
N ASN A 85 -3.46 -13.75 -3.15
CA ASN A 85 -2.14 -14.33 -3.30
C ASN A 85 -1.31 -13.91 -2.09
N PHE A 86 -0.37 -14.76 -1.67
CA PHE A 86 0.51 -14.57 -0.50
C PHE A 86 1.09 -13.14 -0.33
N LYS A 87 1.29 -12.42 -1.43
CA LYS A 87 1.82 -11.06 -1.47
C LYS A 87 0.85 -9.97 -0.96
N ASP A 88 -0.45 -10.11 -1.22
CA ASP A 88 -1.44 -9.13 -0.76
C ASP A 88 -1.71 -9.29 0.74
N SER A 89 -1.75 -10.54 1.22
CA SER A 89 -1.81 -10.87 2.64
C SER A 89 -0.60 -10.33 3.43
N ASN A 90 0.61 -10.40 2.86
CA ASN A 90 1.82 -9.84 3.47
C ASN A 90 1.72 -8.30 3.64
N LEU A 91 1.22 -7.58 2.63
CA LEU A 91 1.01 -6.14 2.71
C LEU A 91 -0.09 -5.74 3.69
N SER A 92 -1.20 -6.47 3.73
CA SER A 92 -2.27 -6.23 4.71
C SER A 92 -1.77 -6.45 6.15
N GLN A 93 -0.95 -7.48 6.36
CA GLN A 93 -0.31 -7.76 7.64
C GLN A 93 0.68 -6.66 8.02
N LEU A 94 1.54 -6.21 7.09
CA LEU A 94 2.46 -5.08 7.32
C LEU A 94 1.72 -3.81 7.75
N VAL A 95 0.64 -3.45 7.06
CA VAL A 95 -0.19 -2.30 7.44
C VAL A 95 -0.70 -2.47 8.86
N THR A 96 -1.25 -3.63 9.20
CA THR A 96 -1.82 -3.89 10.53
C THR A 96 -0.76 -3.84 11.64
N THR A 97 0.45 -4.32 11.37
CA THR A 97 1.58 -4.29 12.30
C THR A 97 2.08 -2.86 12.56
N HIS A 98 2.18 -2.03 11.51
CA HIS A 98 2.85 -0.73 11.60
C HIS A 98 1.90 0.47 11.69
N PHE A 99 0.61 0.30 11.43
CA PHE A 99 -0.38 1.38 11.57
C PHE A 99 -0.84 1.54 13.02
N ASN A 100 0.12 1.80 13.89
CA ASN A 100 -0.09 2.16 15.29
C ASN A 100 0.66 3.47 15.56
N TYR A 101 -0.05 4.48 16.03
CA TYR A 101 0.51 5.81 16.29
C TYR A 101 -0.26 6.50 17.41
N ASP A 102 0.43 7.39 18.13
CA ASP A 102 -0.22 8.26 19.10
C ASP A 102 -1.07 9.29 18.36
N LYS A 103 -2.36 9.39 18.74
CA LYS A 103 -3.31 10.37 18.17
C LYS A 103 -2.88 11.82 18.44
N ASN A 104 -1.96 12.06 19.35
CA ASN A 104 -1.40 13.38 19.64
C ASN A 104 -0.25 13.79 18.69
N THR A 105 0.12 12.91 17.75
CA THR A 105 1.19 13.18 16.80
C THR A 105 0.80 14.31 15.84
N LYS A 106 1.57 15.40 15.84
CA LYS A 106 1.37 16.52 14.91
C LYS A 106 2.11 16.29 13.59
N ILE A 107 1.50 15.52 12.69
CA ILE A 107 1.94 15.39 11.29
C ILE A 107 1.02 16.23 10.40
N SER A 108 1.57 16.94 9.42
CA SER A 108 0.75 17.71 8.49
C SER A 108 -0.01 16.79 7.52
N GLN A 109 -1.18 17.24 7.04
CA GLN A 109 -1.95 16.48 6.05
C GLN A 109 -1.16 16.25 4.75
N GLN A 110 -0.29 17.19 4.39
CA GLN A 110 0.58 17.12 3.22
C GLN A 110 1.61 15.99 3.36
N GLU A 111 2.22 15.83 4.54
CA GLU A 111 3.16 14.74 4.80
C GLU A 111 2.48 13.38 4.74
N ILE A 112 1.25 13.26 5.25
CA ILE A 112 0.45 12.03 5.15
C ILE A 112 0.14 11.70 3.69
N SER A 113 -0.34 12.68 2.94
CA SER A 113 -0.60 12.53 1.50
C SER A 113 0.66 12.14 0.74
N TYR A 114 1.78 12.77 1.05
CA TYR A 114 3.07 12.49 0.43
C TYR A 114 3.54 11.06 0.73
N ALA A 115 3.48 10.63 2.00
CA ALA A 115 3.85 9.28 2.40
C ALA A 115 3.03 8.21 1.66
N PHE A 116 1.71 8.41 1.58
CA PHE A 116 0.82 7.55 0.82
C PHE A 116 1.20 7.47 -0.67
N ILE A 117 1.40 8.63 -1.32
CA ILE A 117 1.77 8.68 -2.74
C ILE A 117 3.13 8.00 -2.96
N ARG A 118 4.09 8.21 -2.05
CA ARG A 118 5.40 7.56 -2.09
C ARG A 118 5.24 6.04 -2.07
N GLY A 119 4.51 5.48 -1.10
CA GLY A 119 4.28 4.04 -1.03
C GLY A 119 3.53 3.47 -2.24
N PHE A 120 2.55 4.22 -2.76
CA PHE A 120 1.83 3.86 -3.98
C PHE A 120 2.77 3.74 -5.20
N ASN A 121 3.70 4.69 -5.34
CA ASN A 121 4.65 4.72 -6.45
C ASN A 121 5.78 3.70 -6.28
N ASP A 122 6.31 3.55 -5.06
CA ASP A 122 7.36 2.59 -4.75
C ASP A 122 6.89 1.15 -5.01
N TYR A 123 5.65 0.80 -4.63
CA TYR A 123 5.10 -0.51 -4.98
C TYR A 123 4.97 -0.70 -6.50
N ALA A 124 4.59 0.35 -7.25
CA ALA A 124 4.52 0.28 -8.70
C ALA A 124 5.90 0.01 -9.33
N LYS A 125 6.94 0.67 -8.80
CA LYS A 125 8.34 0.48 -9.19
C LYS A 125 8.82 -0.94 -8.86
N PHE A 126 8.61 -1.39 -7.63
CA PHE A 126 8.92 -2.74 -7.17
C PHE A 126 8.31 -3.82 -8.07
N LYS A 127 7.03 -3.69 -8.44
CA LYS A 127 6.37 -4.65 -9.35
C LYS A 127 6.98 -4.65 -10.75
N ARG A 128 7.45 -3.50 -11.26
CA ARG A 128 8.09 -3.39 -12.58
C ARG A 128 9.45 -4.08 -12.57
N GLU A 129 10.29 -3.78 -11.58
CA GLU A 129 11.63 -4.35 -11.43
C GLU A 129 11.56 -5.88 -11.24
N ALA A 130 10.64 -6.36 -10.41
CA ALA A 130 10.40 -7.80 -10.22
C ALA A 130 9.91 -8.53 -11.49
N LYS A 131 9.33 -7.80 -12.47
CA LYS A 131 8.94 -8.37 -13.78
C LYS A 131 10.09 -8.38 -14.78
N GLU A 132 10.98 -7.41 -14.71
CA GLU A 132 12.14 -7.29 -15.60
C GLU A 132 13.19 -8.37 -15.28
N ILE A 133 13.45 -8.65 -14.00
CA ILE A 133 14.34 -9.74 -13.56
C ILE A 133 13.88 -11.08 -14.15
N LYS A 134 12.57 -11.37 -14.11
CA LYS A 134 11.99 -12.62 -14.65
C LYS A 134 12.04 -12.76 -16.18
N LYS A 135 12.31 -11.69 -16.92
CA LYS A 135 12.42 -11.74 -18.40
C LYS A 135 13.86 -11.91 -18.87
N GLY A 136 14.83 -11.71 -17.98
CA GLY A 136 16.27 -11.86 -18.27
C GLY A 136 16.86 -13.20 -17.80
N GLU A 137 16.06 -14.06 -17.17
CA GLU A 137 16.34 -15.47 -16.85
C GLU A 137 15.70 -16.39 -17.89
#